data_AF-A0A849HY43-F1
#
_entry.id   AF-A0A849HY43-F1
#
_cell.length_a   1.000
_cell.length_b   1.000
_cell.length_c   1.000
_cell.angle_alpha   90.00
_cell.angle_beta   90.00
_cell.angle_gamma   90.00
#
_symmetry.space_group_name_H-M   'P 1'
#
loop_
_entity.id
_entity.type
_entity.pdbx_description
1 polymer ?
#
loop_
_entity_poly.entity_id
_entity_poly.type
_entity_poly.pdbx_seq_one_letter_code
_entity_poly.pdbx_strand_id
1 'polypeptide(L)'
;MPYEVDGNNAGELNLDDYMLLSGSANRAKSWSCEQCENWNNQKDRNICLSCYWAFPESYNHIAMKQIRRTDLIWQGEEIAIYEKLKLEATALDEDIQETIKKILERNII
;
A
#
# COMPACT_ATOMS: atom_id res chain seq x y z
N MET A 1 -13.31 7.03 2.71
CA MET A 1 -14.01 5.85 2.13
C MET A 1 -14.16 5.97 0.61
N PRO A 2 -14.36 4.90 -0.19
CA PRO A 2 -14.78 5.02 -1.59
C PRO A 2 -16.30 5.16 -1.74
N TYR A 3 -16.76 6.02 -2.64
CA TYR A 3 -18.20 6.34 -2.81
C TYR A 3 -19.02 5.11 -3.19
N GLU A 4 -18.51 4.25 -4.07
CA GLU A 4 -19.18 3.02 -4.49
C GLU A 4 -19.48 2.03 -3.36
N VAL A 5 -18.85 2.17 -2.18
CA VAL A 5 -19.05 1.30 -1.02
C VAL A 5 -19.96 1.96 0.02
N ASP A 6 -19.72 3.23 0.34
CA ASP A 6 -20.36 3.91 1.48
C ASP A 6 -21.41 4.95 1.05
N GLY A 7 -21.52 5.21 -0.26
CA GLY A 7 -22.48 6.13 -0.86
C GLY A 7 -22.39 7.55 -0.30
N ASN A 8 -23.53 8.25 -0.34
CA ASN A 8 -23.77 9.42 0.50
C ASN A 8 -24.37 8.93 1.81
N ASN A 9 -23.56 8.71 2.83
CA ASN A 9 -24.08 8.57 4.19
C ASN A 9 -24.99 9.78 4.48
N ALA A 10 -26.27 9.54 4.76
CA ALA A 10 -27.30 10.58 4.91
C ALA A 10 -27.15 11.43 6.19
N GLY A 11 -26.00 11.38 6.85
CA GLY A 11 -25.66 12.12 8.06
C GLY A 11 -24.75 13.32 7.78
N GLU A 12 -24.33 14.00 8.84
CA GLU A 12 -23.32 15.05 8.75
C GLU A 12 -21.99 14.51 8.23
N LEU A 13 -21.32 15.30 7.40
CA LEU A 13 -19.96 15.01 6.92
C LEU A 13 -19.01 14.86 8.11
N ASN A 14 -18.56 13.65 8.37
CA ASN A 14 -17.50 13.39 9.34
C ASN A 14 -16.13 13.46 8.65
N LEU A 15 -15.29 14.42 9.04
CA LEU A 15 -13.96 14.61 8.46
C LEU A 15 -13.05 13.40 8.70
N ASP A 16 -13.26 12.65 9.79
CA ASP A 16 -12.44 11.47 10.13
C ASP A 16 -12.66 10.31 9.14
N ASP A 17 -13.72 10.34 8.34
CA ASP A 17 -13.99 9.35 7.28
C ASP A 17 -13.17 9.60 5.99
N TYR A 18 -12.43 10.70 5.94
CA TYR A 18 -11.66 11.14 4.79
C TYR A 18 -10.17 11.24 5.10
N MET A 19 -9.37 10.53 4.32
CA MET A 19 -7.92 10.68 4.32
C MET A 19 -7.51 11.70 3.26
N LEU A 20 -6.72 12.71 3.65
CA LEU A 20 -6.10 13.63 2.71
C LEU A 20 -5.02 12.89 1.91
N LEU A 21 -5.20 12.82 0.59
CA LEU A 21 -4.29 12.15 -0.32
C LEU A 21 -3.78 13.13 -1.37
N SER A 22 -2.52 12.95 -1.78
CA SER A 22 -2.02 13.58 -3.00
C SER A 22 -2.79 13.06 -4.22
N GLY A 23 -2.75 13.79 -5.35
CA GLY A 23 -3.41 13.35 -6.58
C GLY A 23 -2.93 11.98 -7.08
N SER A 24 -1.65 11.67 -6.91
CA SER A 24 -1.09 10.36 -7.28
C SER A 24 -1.59 9.25 -6.36
N ALA A 25 -1.62 9.50 -5.04
CA ALA A 25 -2.13 8.53 -4.07
C ALA A 25 -3.63 8.29 -4.26
N ASN A 26 -4.41 9.33 -4.58
CA ASN A 26 -5.83 9.17 -4.86
C ASN A 26 -6.10 8.34 -6.12
N ARG A 27 -5.31 8.54 -7.19
CA ARG A 27 -5.40 7.69 -8.40
C ARG A 27 -5.04 6.24 -8.10
N ALA A 28 -3.98 6.00 -7.33
CA ALA A 28 -3.57 4.66 -6.94
C ALA A 28 -4.64 3.97 -6.07
N LYS A 29 -5.28 4.71 -5.16
CA LYS A 29 -6.46 4.25 -4.42
C LYS A 29 -7.60 3.86 -5.35
N SER A 30 -8.01 4.73 -6.27
CA SER A 30 -9.11 4.43 -7.22
C SER A 30 -8.84 3.14 -8.00
N TRP A 31 -7.66 3.03 -8.61
CA TRP A 31 -7.27 1.83 -9.34
C TRP A 31 -7.31 0.57 -8.46
N SER A 32 -6.76 0.65 -7.25
CA SER A 32 -6.78 -0.47 -6.32
C SER A 32 -8.18 -0.85 -5.87
N CYS A 33 -9.07 0.13 -5.69
CA CYS A 33 -10.45 -0.08 -5.29
C CYS A 33 -11.28 -0.70 -6.41
N GLU A 34 -11.14 -0.26 -7.66
CA GLU A 34 -11.82 -0.85 -8.83
C GLU A 34 -11.53 -2.35 -9.00
N GLN A 35 -10.33 -2.78 -8.58
CA GLN A 35 -9.89 -4.18 -8.60
C GLN A 35 -10.23 -4.97 -7.31
N CYS A 36 -10.97 -4.37 -6.37
CA CYS A 36 -11.27 -4.97 -5.07
C CYS A 36 -12.63 -5.68 -5.08
N GLU A 37 -12.70 -6.89 -4.53
CA GLU A 37 -13.95 -7.64 -4.40
C GLU A 37 -15.01 -6.90 -3.55
N ASN A 38 -14.58 -6.17 -2.52
CA ASN A 38 -15.48 -5.36 -1.72
C ASN A 38 -16.11 -4.23 -2.52
N TRP A 39 -15.35 -3.65 -3.44
CA TRP A 39 -15.88 -2.64 -4.36
C TRP A 39 -16.86 -3.26 -5.35
N ASN A 40 -16.56 -4.43 -5.91
CA ASN A 40 -17.40 -4.99 -6.98
C ASN A 40 -18.68 -5.63 -6.45
N ASN A 41 -18.63 -6.31 -5.29
CA ASN A 41 -19.73 -7.18 -4.85
C ASN A 41 -20.18 -6.95 -3.39
N GLN A 42 -19.26 -6.88 -2.42
CA GLN A 42 -19.66 -7.00 -1.00
C GLN A 42 -20.16 -5.69 -0.38
N LYS A 43 -19.58 -4.55 -0.76
CA LYS A 43 -19.95 -3.20 -0.29
C LYS A 43 -19.93 -3.05 1.24
N ASP A 44 -19.05 -3.77 1.94
CA ASP A 44 -18.90 -3.70 3.39
C ASP A 44 -17.90 -2.59 3.79
N ARG A 45 -18.39 -1.59 4.53
CA ARG A 45 -17.55 -0.50 5.05
C ARG A 45 -16.43 -1.01 5.95
N ASN A 46 -16.65 -2.04 6.75
CA ASN A 46 -15.66 -2.56 7.71
C ASN A 46 -14.42 -3.10 6.99
N ILE A 47 -14.61 -3.75 5.83
CA ILE A 47 -13.49 -4.21 4.99
C ILE A 47 -12.66 -3.02 4.52
N CYS A 48 -13.31 -1.94 4.09
CA CYS A 48 -12.56 -0.75 3.70
C CYS A 48 -11.83 -0.09 4.86
N LEU A 49 -12.41 -0.08 6.08
CA LEU A 49 -11.75 0.43 7.28
C LEU A 49 -10.51 -0.37 7.67
N SER A 50 -10.39 -1.65 7.29
CA SER A 50 -9.16 -2.43 7.48
C SER A 50 -8.14 -2.35 6.32
N CYS A 51 -8.44 -1.55 5.30
CA CYS A 51 -7.62 -1.42 4.09
C CYS A 51 -6.54 -0.35 4.24
N TYR A 52 -5.38 -0.56 3.59
CA TYR A 52 -4.31 0.44 3.48
C TYR A 52 -4.79 1.82 3.03
N TRP A 53 -5.77 1.86 2.12
CA TRP A 53 -6.30 3.12 1.58
C TRP A 53 -7.23 3.89 2.54
N ALA A 54 -7.56 3.30 3.69
CA ALA A 54 -8.28 3.98 4.77
C ALA A 54 -7.31 4.39 5.88
N PHE A 55 -6.50 3.45 6.39
CA PHE A 55 -5.55 3.69 7.48
C PHE A 55 -4.22 2.97 7.22
N PRO A 56 -3.28 3.58 6.46
CA PRO A 56 -2.02 2.94 6.09
C PRO A 56 -1.10 2.63 7.29
N GLU A 57 -1.35 3.21 8.46
CA GLU A 57 -0.63 2.94 9.70
C GLU A 57 -1.12 1.67 10.42
N SER A 58 -2.34 1.20 10.14
CA SER A 58 -2.97 0.10 10.88
C SER A 58 -3.91 -0.74 10.01
N TYR A 59 -3.40 -1.22 8.87
CA TYR A 59 -4.15 -2.04 7.92
C TYR A 59 -3.73 -3.52 7.95
N ASN A 60 -4.62 -4.38 7.48
CA ASN A 60 -4.34 -5.81 7.33
C ASN A 60 -4.42 -6.30 5.86
N HIS A 61 -4.79 -5.45 4.92
CA HIS A 61 -4.83 -5.79 3.51
C HIS A 61 -4.72 -4.57 2.58
N ILE A 62 -4.43 -4.83 1.31
CA ILE A 62 -4.58 -3.86 0.23
C ILE A 62 -5.56 -4.47 -0.78
N ALA A 63 -6.73 -3.86 -0.95
CA ALA A 63 -7.80 -4.38 -1.80
C ALA A 63 -8.14 -5.87 -1.54
N MET A 64 -8.30 -6.24 -0.27
CA MET A 64 -8.53 -7.61 0.22
C MET A 64 -7.40 -8.62 -0.04
N LYS A 65 -6.27 -8.19 -0.61
CA LYS A 65 -5.07 -9.02 -0.72
C LYS A 65 -4.21 -8.86 0.53
N GLN A 66 -3.70 -9.98 1.06
CA GLN A 66 -2.80 -10.00 2.22
C GLN A 66 -1.42 -9.45 1.84
N ILE A 67 -1.33 -8.13 1.77
CA ILE A 67 -0.13 -7.39 1.39
C ILE A 67 0.26 -6.51 2.58
N ARG A 68 1.56 -6.49 2.89
CA ARG A 68 2.19 -5.46 3.72
C ARG A 68 3.21 -4.75 2.84
N ARG A 69 3.09 -3.43 2.79
CA ARG A 69 3.91 -2.52 2.01
C ARG A 69 4.70 -1.64 2.96
N THR A 70 6.00 -1.58 2.69
CA THR A 70 6.93 -0.61 3.27
C THR A 70 7.67 0.01 2.10
N ASP A 71 7.66 1.34 2.02
CA ASP A 71 8.43 2.06 1.01
C ASP A 71 9.82 2.39 1.57
N LEU A 72 10.86 2.11 0.80
CA LEU A 72 12.24 2.48 1.10
C LEU A 72 12.68 3.53 0.07
N ILE A 73 13.26 4.62 0.55
CA ILE A 73 13.80 5.70 -0.29
C ILE A 73 15.26 5.88 0.11
N TRP A 74 16.16 5.75 -0.85
CA TRP A 74 17.57 6.10 -0.69
C TRP A 74 17.79 7.47 -1.30
N GLN A 75 18.28 8.42 -0.52
CA GLN A 75 18.52 9.78 -0.99
C GLN A 75 19.93 10.25 -0.64
N GLY A 76 20.52 11.09 -1.49
CA GLY A 76 21.84 11.67 -1.25
C GLY A 76 22.92 10.58 -1.16
N GLU A 77 23.63 10.51 -0.03
CA GLU A 77 24.72 9.57 0.17
C GLU A 77 24.26 8.10 0.20
N GLU A 78 23.00 7.86 0.57
CA GLU A 78 22.41 6.51 0.63
C GLU A 78 22.27 5.87 -0.77
N ILE A 79 22.33 6.66 -1.84
CA ILE A 79 22.30 6.16 -3.22
C ILE A 79 23.45 5.16 -3.44
N ALA A 80 24.60 5.36 -2.79
CA ALA A 80 25.71 4.41 -2.87
C ALA A 80 25.36 3.02 -2.31
N ILE A 81 24.43 2.92 -1.36
CA ILE A 81 23.92 1.65 -0.82
C ILE A 81 22.99 1.01 -1.86
N TYR A 82 22.08 1.79 -2.43
CA TYR A 82 21.17 1.30 -3.48
C TYR A 82 21.93 0.73 -4.68
N GLU A 83 22.97 1.42 -5.17
CA GLU A 83 23.76 0.93 -6.31
C GLU A 83 24.50 -0.38 -5.99
N LYS A 84 24.96 -0.57 -4.74
CA LYS A 84 25.53 -1.86 -4.31
C LYS A 84 24.49 -2.98 -4.31
N LEU A 85 23.29 -2.72 -3.77
CA LEU A 85 22.17 -3.67 -3.78
C LEU A 85 21.79 -4.06 -5.21
N LYS A 86 21.77 -3.10 -6.12
CA LYS A 86 21.47 -3.34 -7.54
C LYS A 86 22.52 -4.20 -8.23
N LEU A 87 23.80 -3.98 -7.95
CA LEU A 87 24.89 -4.82 -8.47
C LEU A 87 24.79 -6.25 -7.96
N GLU A 88 24.48 -6.43 -6.67
CA GLU A 88 24.29 -7.75 -6.05
C GLU A 88 23.08 -8.48 -6.67
N ALA A 89 21.93 -7.80 -6.79
CA ALA A 89 20.74 -8.36 -7.44
C ALA A 89 21.03 -8.79 -8.89
N THR A 90 21.76 -7.97 -9.64
CA THR A 90 22.16 -8.29 -11.03
C THR A 90 23.08 -9.49 -11.09
N ALA A 91 24.05 -9.60 -10.17
CA ALA A 91 24.97 -10.73 -10.10
C ALA A 91 24.27 -12.07 -9.77
N LEU A 92 23.13 -11.99 -9.07
CA LEU A 92 22.29 -13.14 -8.71
C LEU A 92 21.18 -13.44 -9.74
N ASP A 93 21.00 -12.59 -10.75
CA ASP A 93 19.85 -12.62 -11.69
C ASP A 93 18.49 -12.55 -10.96
N GLU A 94 18.41 -11.68 -9.94
CA GLU A 94 17.25 -11.52 -9.08
C GLU A 94 16.67 -10.10 -9.12
N ASP A 95 15.39 -9.97 -8.76
CA ASP A 95 14.79 -8.66 -8.52
C ASP A 95 15.39 -8.03 -7.25
N ILE A 96 15.60 -6.71 -7.30
CA ILE A 96 16.21 -5.97 -6.19
C ILE A 96 15.34 -6.04 -4.92
N GLN A 97 14.01 -6.09 -5.04
CA GLN A 97 13.12 -6.24 -3.88
C GLN A 97 13.30 -7.62 -3.23
N GLU A 98 13.48 -8.67 -4.03
CA GLU A 98 13.74 -10.02 -3.52
C GLU A 98 15.10 -10.10 -2.82
N THR A 99 16.12 -9.45 -3.39
CA THR A 99 17.45 -9.33 -2.76
C THR A 99 17.34 -8.62 -1.40
N ILE A 100 16.63 -7.50 -1.34
CA ILE A 100 16.40 -6.75 -0.09
C ILE A 100 15.66 -7.62 0.95
N LYS A 101 14.59 -8.32 0.55
CA LYS A 101 13.85 -9.21 1.45
C LYS A 101 14.75 -10.29 2.04
N LYS A 102 15.58 -10.94 1.21
CA LYS A 102 16.54 -11.96 1.66
C LYS A 102 17.55 -11.41 2.66
N ILE A 103 18.06 -10.20 2.44
CA ILE A 103 18.96 -9.54 3.39
C ILE A 103 18.24 -9.29 4.72
N LEU A 104 17.01 -8.79 4.70
CA LEU A 104 16.23 -8.56 5.92
C LEU A 104 15.95 -9.88 6.67
N GLU A 105 15.53 -10.94 5.96
CA GLU A 105 15.27 -12.26 6.54
C GLU A 105 16.49 -12.83 7.27
N ARG A 106 17.69 -12.68 6.70
CA ARG A 106 18.97 -13.11 7.32
C ARG A 106 19.35 -12.34 8.59
N ASN A 107 18.74 -11.18 8.84
CA ASN A 107 19.07 -10.33 10.00
C ASN A 107 17.97 -10.34 11.08
N ILE A 108 16.81 -10.93 10.78
CA ILE A 108 15.67 -11.04 11.71
C ILE A 108 15.63 -12.44 12.35
N ILE A 109 16.18 -13.45 11.68
CA ILE A 109 16.26 -14.86 12.11
C ILE A 109 17.73 -15.21 12.36
#